data_AF-A0A6L9KCM5-F1
#
_entry.id   AF-A0A6L9KCM5-F1
#
_cell.length_a   1.000
_cell.length_b   1.000
_cell.length_c   1.000
_cell.angle_alpha   90.00
_cell.angle_beta   90.00
_cell.angle_gamma   90.00
#
_symmetry.space_group_name_H-M   'P 1'
#
loop_
_entity.id
_entity.type
_entity.pdbx_description
1 polymer ?
#
loop_
_entity_poly.entity_id
_entity_poly.type
_entity_poly.pdbx_seq_one_letter_code
_entity_poly.pdbx_strand_id
1 'polypeptide(L)'
;MKTQDDDLLVYNEDEAVKFILDYLPAETKKRVNDDLVEYVLDVVYDYYDENGLIDEDSTEEASIDEEEMFKYILKWAKKDKMELTEDDIQLILDGEFEYGKTLGIYKDEEEE
;
A
#
# COMPACT_ATOMS: atom_id res chain seq x y z
N MET A 1 -30.97 -12.02 -15.88
CA MET A 1 -29.83 -11.15 -16.26
C MET A 1 -28.57 -11.81 -15.73
N LYS A 2 -27.45 -11.74 -16.46
CA LYS A 2 -26.17 -12.28 -16.04
C LYS A 2 -25.79 -11.68 -14.67
N THR A 3 -25.59 -12.53 -13.67
CA THR A 3 -24.72 -12.27 -12.52
C THR A 3 -23.35 -11.92 -13.10
N GLN A 4 -23.05 -10.64 -13.22
CA GLN A 4 -21.67 -10.21 -13.36
C GLN A 4 -21.16 -10.17 -11.94
N ASP A 5 -20.24 -11.09 -11.66
CA ASP A 5 -19.47 -11.18 -10.43
C ASP A 5 -19.37 -9.83 -9.75
N ASP A 6 -19.98 -9.78 -8.58
CA ASP A 6 -19.50 -9.08 -7.41
C ASP A 6 -18.08 -9.65 -7.14
N ASP A 7 -17.14 -9.37 -8.04
CA ASP A 7 -15.71 -9.49 -7.79
C ASP A 7 -15.48 -8.34 -6.81
N LEU A 8 -15.92 -8.54 -5.56
CA LEU A 8 -15.40 -7.82 -4.41
C LEU A 8 -13.91 -7.78 -4.66
N LEU A 9 -13.38 -6.59 -4.93
CA LEU A 9 -11.96 -6.41 -5.17
C LEU A 9 -11.28 -6.74 -3.85
N VAL A 10 -11.01 -8.03 -3.63
CA VAL A 10 -10.42 -8.52 -2.40
C VAL A 10 -8.95 -8.15 -2.48
N TYR A 11 -8.56 -7.16 -1.68
CA TYR A 11 -7.15 -6.90 -1.47
C TYR A 11 -6.52 -8.13 -0.83
N ASN A 12 -5.61 -8.78 -1.57
CA ASN A 12 -4.90 -9.95 -1.11
C ASN A 12 -3.49 -9.54 -0.69
N GLU A 13 -3.27 -9.35 0.61
CA GLU A 13 -1.97 -8.98 1.19
C GLU A 13 -0.85 -9.90 0.71
N ASP A 14 -1.10 -11.20 0.68
CA ASP A 14 -0.14 -12.23 0.26
C ASP A 14 0.31 -12.05 -1.20
N GLU A 15 -0.59 -11.57 -2.07
CA GLU A 15 -0.27 -11.22 -3.46
C GLU A 15 0.33 -9.82 -3.58
N ALA A 16 -0.13 -8.86 -2.78
CA ALA A 16 0.45 -7.52 -2.70
C ALA A 16 1.94 -7.58 -2.34
N VAL A 17 2.30 -8.32 -1.29
CA VAL A 17 3.69 -8.51 -0.85
C VAL A 17 4.54 -9.10 -1.98
N LYS A 18 4.03 -10.13 -2.66
CA LYS A 18 4.75 -10.74 -3.80
C LYS A 18 4.90 -9.78 -4.97
N PHE A 19 3.87 -8.99 -5.27
CA PHE A 19 3.89 -8.00 -6.35
C PHE A 19 4.89 -6.88 -6.05
N ILE A 20 4.82 -6.30 -4.86
CA ILE A 20 5.74 -5.28 -4.38
C ILE A 20 7.17 -5.80 -4.44
N LEU A 21 7.44 -6.97 -3.84
CA LEU A 21 8.75 -7.60 -3.91
C LEU A 21 9.20 -7.84 -5.36
N ASP A 22 8.30 -8.09 -6.31
CA ASP A 22 8.67 -8.20 -7.72
C ASP A 22 9.02 -6.84 -8.35
N TYR A 23 8.27 -5.80 -7.98
CA TYR A 23 8.42 -4.41 -8.41
C TYR A 23 9.75 -3.77 -7.95
N LEU A 24 10.21 -4.11 -6.75
CA LEU A 24 11.44 -3.56 -6.19
C LEU A 24 12.67 -3.84 -7.08
N PRO A 25 13.64 -2.91 -7.21
CA PRO A 25 14.87 -3.18 -7.93
C PRO A 25 15.72 -4.24 -7.21
N ALA A 26 16.57 -4.95 -7.96
CA ALA A 26 17.38 -6.05 -7.44
C ALA A 26 18.35 -5.66 -6.30
N GLU A 27 18.66 -4.38 -6.14
CA GLU A 27 19.43 -3.86 -5.02
C GLU A 27 18.59 -3.76 -3.75
N THR A 28 17.35 -3.28 -3.88
CA THR A 28 16.38 -3.16 -2.79
C THR A 28 15.88 -4.51 -2.32
N LYS A 29 15.60 -5.46 -3.23
CA LYS A 29 15.22 -6.86 -2.87
C LYS A 29 16.27 -7.61 -2.04
N LYS A 30 17.52 -7.13 -1.99
CA LYS A 30 18.56 -7.72 -1.13
C LYS A 30 18.49 -7.23 0.32
N ARG A 31 17.82 -6.11 0.54
CA ARG A 31 17.66 -5.46 1.84
C ARG A 31 16.23 -5.62 2.37
N VAL A 32 15.25 -5.41 1.50
CA VAL A 32 13.82 -5.57 1.76
C VAL A 32 13.40 -7.03 1.56
N ASN A 33 12.70 -7.57 2.55
CA ASN A 33 12.10 -8.92 2.53
C ASN A 33 10.58 -8.81 2.76
N ASP A 34 9.86 -9.92 2.64
CA ASP A 34 8.43 -10.04 2.91
C ASP A 34 8.02 -9.42 4.25
N ASP A 35 8.66 -9.80 5.36
CA ASP A 35 8.40 -9.21 6.69
C ASP A 35 8.45 -7.66 6.69
N LEU A 36 9.38 -7.06 5.94
CA LEU A 36 9.53 -5.60 5.89
C LEU A 36 8.45 -4.96 5.03
N VAL A 37 8.03 -5.62 3.95
CA VAL A 37 6.91 -5.18 3.12
C VAL A 37 5.62 -5.27 3.93
N GLU A 38 5.34 -6.42 4.54
CA GLU A 38 4.19 -6.63 5.44
C GLU A 38 4.14 -5.56 6.53
N TYR A 39 5.27 -5.25 7.15
CA TYR A 39 5.35 -4.17 8.15
C TYR A 39 4.93 -2.81 7.58
N VAL A 40 5.40 -2.44 6.38
CA VAL A 40 5.01 -1.16 5.77
C VAL A 40 3.52 -1.14 5.46
N LEU A 41 2.97 -2.23 4.93
CA LEU A 41 1.53 -2.38 4.64
C LEU A 41 0.68 -2.25 5.91
N ASP A 42 1.10 -2.87 7.00
CA ASP A 42 0.41 -2.79 8.30
C ASP A 42 0.39 -1.34 8.83
N VAL A 43 1.52 -0.62 8.71
CA VAL A 43 1.60 0.79 9.11
C VAL A 43 0.79 1.71 8.20
N VAL A 44 0.68 1.39 6.91
CA VAL A 44 -0.20 2.09 5.95
C VAL A 44 -1.66 1.88 6.33
N TYR A 45 -2.05 0.63 6.64
CA TYR A 45 -3.40 0.31 7.09
C TYR A 45 -3.75 1.04 8.39
N ASP A 46 -2.84 1.04 9.36
CA ASP A 46 -2.97 1.78 10.63
C ASP A 46 -3.12 3.29 10.38
N TYR A 47 -2.35 3.86 9.43
CA TYR A 47 -2.52 5.26 9.02
C TYR A 47 -3.92 5.52 8.45
N TYR A 48 -4.43 4.65 7.58
CA TYR A 48 -5.76 4.81 7.02
C TYR A 48 -6.86 4.68 8.08
N ASP A 49 -6.76 3.73 9.02
CA ASP A 49 -7.68 3.56 10.14
C ASP A 49 -7.65 4.79 11.07
N GLU A 50 -6.47 5.25 11.49
CA GLU A 50 -6.33 6.41 12.38
C GLU A 50 -6.85 7.71 11.76
N ASN A 51 -6.75 7.86 10.43
CA ASN A 51 -7.28 9.01 9.71
C ASN A 51 -8.75 8.85 9.30
N GLY A 52 -9.37 7.68 9.55
CA GLY A 52 -10.75 7.39 9.15
C GLY A 52 -10.93 7.34 7.63
N LEU A 53 -9.92 6.89 6.89
CA LEU A 53 -9.88 6.82 5.43
C LEU A 53 -10.39 5.47 4.90
N ILE A 54 -10.42 4.43 5.75
CA ILE A 54 -11.09 3.16 5.45
C ILE A 54 -12.44 3.19 6.16
N ASP A 55 -13.50 3.48 5.43
CA ASP A 55 -14.87 3.34 5.90
C ASP A 55 -15.61 2.37 4.97
N GLU A 56 -16.02 1.22 5.51
CA GLU A 56 -16.63 0.11 4.78
C GLU A 56 -17.97 0.49 4.10
N ASP A 57 -18.63 1.53 4.61
CA ASP A 57 -19.93 2.02 4.17
C ASP A 57 -19.80 3.24 3.23
N SER A 58 -18.59 3.77 3.07
CA SER A 58 -18.33 4.98 2.30
C SER A 58 -17.70 4.64 0.95
N THR A 59 -18.41 4.97 -0.14
CA THR A 59 -17.87 4.93 -1.51
C THR A 59 -17.14 6.24 -1.88
N GLU A 60 -16.85 7.09 -0.90
CA GLU A 60 -16.18 8.37 -1.12
C GLU A 60 -14.67 8.15 -1.24
N GLU A 61 -14.06 8.68 -2.29
CA GLU A 61 -12.61 8.58 -2.49
C GLU A 61 -11.89 9.34 -1.37
N ALA A 62 -11.04 8.63 -0.63
CA ALA A 62 -10.22 9.20 0.41
C ALA A 62 -9.06 9.99 -0.21
N SER A 63 -8.99 11.30 0.03
CA SER A 63 -7.80 12.09 -0.32
C SER A 63 -6.68 11.79 0.66
N ILE A 64 -5.73 10.97 0.22
CA ILE A 64 -4.57 10.57 0.99
C ILE A 64 -3.42 11.54 0.72
N ASP A 65 -2.84 12.11 1.78
CA ASP A 65 -1.63 12.92 1.65
C ASP A 65 -0.40 12.00 1.69
N GLU A 66 0.17 11.71 0.52
CA GLU A 66 1.32 10.82 0.36
C GLU A 66 2.52 11.26 1.21
N GLU A 67 2.75 12.56 1.35
CA GLU A 67 3.84 13.08 2.18
C GLU A 67 3.63 12.79 3.68
N GLU A 68 2.41 12.97 4.18
CA GLU A 68 2.10 12.68 5.59
C GLU A 68 2.13 11.17 5.87
N MET A 69 1.58 10.35 4.99
CA MET A 69 1.68 8.89 5.10
C MET A 69 3.13 8.45 5.12
N PHE A 70 3.94 8.95 4.18
CA PHE A 70 5.36 8.62 4.11
C PHE A 70 6.11 8.99 5.39
N LYS A 71 5.85 10.19 5.94
CA LYS A 71 6.41 10.62 7.24
C LYS A 71 5.93 9.74 8.39
N TYR A 72 4.69 9.28 8.36
CA TYR A 72 4.13 8.38 9.36
C TYR A 72 4.89 7.05 9.38
N ILE A 73 5.04 6.42 8.22
CA ILE A 73 5.78 5.15 8.07
C ILE A 73 7.24 5.33 8.48
N LEU A 74 7.90 6.41 8.06
CA LEU A 74 9.26 6.73 8.47
C LEU A 74 9.43 6.86 9.99
N LYS A 75 8.46 7.49 10.64
CA LYS A 75 8.47 7.69 12.10
C LYS A 75 8.34 6.35 12.81
N TRP A 76 7.46 5.47 12.35
CA TRP A 76 7.29 4.12 12.89
C TRP A 76 8.50 3.23 12.60
N ALA A 77 8.96 3.16 11.36
CA ALA A 77 10.17 2.43 10.99
C ALA A 77 11.38 2.83 11.87
N LYS A 78 11.58 4.13 12.14
CA LYS A 78 12.64 4.62 13.05
C LYS A 78 12.41 4.23 14.50
N LYS A 79 11.16 4.25 14.97
CA LYS A 79 10.76 3.90 16.34
C LYS A 79 10.98 2.41 16.61
N ASP A 80 10.59 1.57 15.67
CA ASP A 80 10.70 0.11 15.74
C ASP A 80 12.07 -0.42 15.28
N LYS A 81 12.96 0.51 14.86
CA LYS A 81 14.33 0.24 14.41
C LYS A 81 14.38 -0.71 13.21
N MET A 82 13.41 -0.56 12.30
CA MET A 82 13.43 -1.26 11.03
C MET A 82 14.59 -0.75 10.18
N GLU A 83 15.27 -1.67 9.50
CA GLU A 83 16.37 -1.38 8.57
C GLU A 83 15.84 -0.90 7.20
N LEU A 84 14.81 -0.06 7.21
CA LEU A 84 14.17 0.53 6.03
C LEU A 84 14.69 1.96 5.82
N THR A 85 15.08 2.26 4.59
CA THR A 85 15.40 3.62 4.16
C THR A 85 14.19 4.32 3.57
N GLU A 86 14.30 5.64 3.42
CA GLU A 86 13.30 6.48 2.76
C GLU A 86 12.97 5.96 1.34
N ASP A 87 14.01 5.58 0.60
CA ASP A 87 13.90 5.01 -0.76
C ASP A 87 13.19 3.66 -0.76
N ASP A 88 13.53 2.78 0.21
CA ASP A 88 12.89 1.47 0.33
C ASP A 88 11.38 1.62 0.61
N ILE A 89 10.99 2.54 1.50
CA ILE A 89 9.59 2.81 1.83
C ILE A 89 8.85 3.37 0.61
N GLN A 90 9.42 4.33 -0.11
CA GLN A 90 8.80 4.87 -1.32
C GLN A 90 8.57 3.77 -2.36
N LEU A 91 9.56 2.91 -2.61
CA LEU A 91 9.43 1.83 -3.58
C LEU A 91 8.37 0.79 -3.17
N ILE A 92 8.21 0.54 -1.87
CA ILE A 92 7.17 -0.35 -1.35
C ILE A 92 5.78 0.24 -1.58
N LEU A 93 5.59 1.52 -1.24
CA LEU A 93 4.33 2.24 -1.45
C LEU A 93 3.95 2.32 -2.92
N ASP A 94 4.91 2.64 -3.78
CA ASP A 94 4.71 2.71 -5.23
C ASP A 94 4.28 1.34 -5.80
N GLY A 95 4.89 0.26 -5.32
CA GLY A 95 4.49 -1.10 -5.67
C GLY A 95 3.10 -1.49 -5.15
N GLU A 96 2.73 -1.04 -3.95
CA GLU A 96 1.40 -1.29 -3.36
C GLU A 96 0.32 -0.53 -4.13
N PHE A 97 0.58 0.74 -4.44
CA PHE A 97 -0.30 1.57 -5.25
C PHE A 97 -0.51 0.96 -6.64
N GLU A 98 0.55 0.52 -7.32
CA GLU A 98 0.42 -0.15 -8.61
C GLU A 98 -0.36 -1.46 -8.50
N TYR A 99 -0.17 -2.25 -7.43
CA TYR A 99 -0.97 -3.45 -7.19
C TYR A 99 -2.45 -3.12 -6.98
N GLY A 100 -2.77 -2.15 -6.13
CA GLY A 100 -4.15 -1.71 -5.91
C GLY A 100 -4.80 -1.13 -7.17
N LYS A 101 -4.03 -0.48 -8.06
CA LYS A 101 -4.50 -0.08 -9.40
C LYS A 101 -4.82 -1.29 -10.27
N THR A 102 -4.02 -2.35 -10.22
CA THR A 102 -4.32 -3.58 -10.98
C THR A 102 -5.59 -4.28 -10.50
N LEU A 103 -5.90 -4.16 -9.20
CA LEU A 103 -7.16 -4.62 -8.63
C LEU A 103 -8.32 -3.65 -8.93
N GLY A 104 -8.06 -2.40 -9.31
CA GLY A 104 -9.09 -1.38 -9.49
C GLY A 104 -9.60 -0.78 -8.18
N ILE A 105 -8.84 -0.95 -7.09
CA ILE A 105 -9.05 -0.30 -5.79
C ILE A 105 -8.68 1.18 -5.91
N TYR A 106 -7.53 1.45 -6.52
CA TYR A 106 -7.11 2.80 -6.87
C TYR A 106 -7.51 3.11 -8.31
N LYS A 107 -8.13 4.27 -8.53
CA LYS A 107 -8.34 4.82 -9.86
C LYS A 107 -7.29 5.89 -10.10
N ASP A 108 -6.70 5.84 -11.30
CA ASP A 108 -5.94 6.97 -11.81
C ASP A 108 -6.93 8.14 -11.97
N GLU A 109 -6.68 9.28 -11.31
CA GLU A 109 -7.53 10.49 -11.39
C GLU A 109 -7.65 11.06 -12.84
N GLU A 110 -7.08 10.42 -13.86
CA GLU A 110 -7.11 10.86 -15.27
C GLU A 110 -8.41 10.52 -16.06
N GLU A 111 -9.57 10.45 -15.42
CA GLU A 111 -10.86 10.55 -16.14
C GLU A 111 -11.77 11.66 -15.57
N GLU A 112 -11.44 12.92 -15.89
CA GLU A 112 -12.44 13.89 -16.43
C GLU A 112 -11.82 14.92 -17.39
#